data_AF-A0A231RMD4-F1
#
_entry.id   AF-A0A231RMD4-F1
#
_cell.length_a   1.000
_cell.length_b   1.000
_cell.length_c   1.000
_cell.angle_alpha   90.00
_cell.angle_beta   90.00
_cell.angle_gamma   90.00
#
_symmetry.space_group_name_H-M   'P 1'
#
loop_
_entity.id
_entity.type
_entity.pdbx_description
1 polymer ?
#
loop_
_entity_poly.entity_id
_entity_poly.type
_entity_poly.pdbx_seq_one_letter_code
_entity_poly.pdbx_strand_id
1 'polypeptide(L)'
;MKHERRNGASLGDQGGSVLHEGRKKLFPAPASQERIDGEAQSPQLHYDKGVSAIVKGIAILIAFYLAGVALEAWLRLPLPANVTGMILLALALFSGIVKLEWIEKESGLLLRHMGLFFVPAIVGTIAFADMIQSHWMYVIAGVVPGTLLVMAVSGFVTKGLSRKEKNVHDSADVAG
;
A
#
# COMPACT_ATOMS: atom_id res chain seq x y z
N MET A 1 -83.63 -26.92 5.34
CA MET A 1 -82.39 -27.58 4.88
C MET A 1 -81.58 -27.90 6.14
N LYS A 2 -81.84 -28.99 6.88
CA LYS A 2 -81.65 -30.44 6.64
C LYS A 2 -80.18 -30.90 6.86
N HIS A 3 -80.02 -31.79 7.85
CA HIS A 3 -78.84 -32.61 8.27
C HIS A 3 -77.73 -31.86 9.04
N GLU A 4 -77.42 -32.07 10.33
CA GLU A 4 -77.49 -33.19 11.31
C GLU A 4 -76.48 -34.35 11.12
N ARG A 5 -75.88 -34.74 12.27
CA ARG A 5 -74.96 -35.87 12.59
C ARG A 5 -73.46 -35.50 12.46
N ARG A 6 -72.56 -35.78 13.43
CA ARG A 6 -72.56 -36.86 14.44
C ARG A 6 -71.62 -36.53 15.62
N ASN A 7 -72.14 -36.77 16.81
CA ASN A 7 -71.46 -37.10 18.05
C ASN A 7 -70.39 -38.21 17.90
N GLY A 8 -69.44 -38.25 18.84
CA GLY A 8 -68.96 -39.52 19.39
C GLY A 8 -67.47 -39.65 19.68
N ALA A 9 -67.12 -39.60 20.98
CA ALA A 9 -66.04 -40.32 21.67
C ALA A 9 -64.58 -40.04 21.22
N SER A 10 -63.59 -39.91 22.09
CA SER A 10 -63.40 -40.52 23.40
C SER A 10 -62.45 -39.67 24.23
N LEU A 11 -62.77 -39.58 25.52
CA LEU A 11 -61.85 -39.20 26.59
C LEU A 11 -60.74 -40.25 26.75
N GLY A 12 -59.68 -39.83 27.41
CA GLY A 12 -58.59 -40.66 27.92
C GLY A 12 -57.26 -40.15 27.36
N ASP A 13 -56.25 -39.83 28.14
CA ASP A 13 -56.06 -40.00 29.56
C ASP A 13 -54.88 -39.12 29.96
N GLN A 14 -54.86 -38.87 31.25
CA GLN A 14 -54.07 -37.99 32.04
C GLN A 14 -52.56 -38.23 31.95
N GLY A 15 -51.81 -37.37 32.65
CA GLY A 15 -50.80 -37.96 33.51
C GLY A 15 -49.39 -37.40 33.43
N GLY A 16 -49.26 -36.10 33.19
CA GLY A 16 -48.30 -35.27 33.90
C GLY A 16 -46.82 -35.64 33.83
N SER A 17 -46.13 -35.07 34.80
CA SER A 17 -44.74 -35.32 35.16
C SER A 17 -43.72 -34.38 34.53
N VAL A 18 -43.45 -33.34 35.31
CA VAL A 18 -42.12 -32.92 35.79
C VAL A 18 -41.03 -32.65 34.74
N LEU A 19 -40.67 -31.37 34.56
CA LEU A 19 -39.62 -30.65 35.29
C LEU A 19 -38.32 -30.59 34.48
N HIS A 20 -37.58 -29.55 34.85
CA HIS A 20 -36.18 -29.25 34.54
C HIS A 20 -35.95 -28.57 33.19
N GLU A 21 -35.68 -27.27 33.22
CA GLU A 21 -34.36 -26.71 33.57
C GLU A 21 -33.54 -26.57 32.30
N GLY A 22 -33.21 -25.32 32.00
CA GLY A 22 -31.92 -24.96 31.43
C GLY A 22 -31.34 -25.88 30.37
N ARG A 23 -31.77 -25.72 29.12
CA ARG A 23 -30.78 -25.68 28.04
C ARG A 23 -30.98 -24.44 27.20
N LYS A 24 -30.22 -23.42 27.63
CA LYS A 24 -29.48 -22.55 26.71
C LYS A 24 -29.20 -23.37 25.45
N LYS A 25 -29.72 -22.96 24.31
CA LYS A 25 -29.20 -23.43 23.03
C LYS A 25 -27.79 -22.86 22.93
N LEU A 26 -26.92 -23.64 23.54
CA LEU A 26 -25.48 -23.64 23.49
C LEU A 26 -25.16 -23.70 22.01
N PHE A 27 -24.83 -22.55 21.43
CA PHE A 27 -23.94 -22.54 20.29
C PHE A 27 -22.75 -23.43 20.70
N PRO A 28 -22.49 -24.55 20.01
CA PRO A 28 -21.25 -25.28 20.25
C PRO A 28 -20.12 -24.32 19.95
N ALA A 29 -19.33 -23.98 20.97
CA ALA A 29 -18.07 -23.31 20.75
C ALA A 29 -17.27 -24.18 19.77
N PRO A 30 -16.75 -23.63 18.65
CA PRO A 30 -15.80 -24.35 17.83
C PRO A 30 -14.49 -24.45 18.63
N ALA A 31 -14.42 -25.48 19.47
CA ALA A 31 -13.17 -25.90 20.07
C ALA A 31 -12.42 -26.76 19.04
N SER A 32 -11.28 -26.23 18.62
CA SER A 32 -10.13 -26.92 18.04
C SER A 32 -10.22 -27.43 16.59
N GLN A 33 -9.91 -26.54 15.65
CA GLN A 33 -9.08 -26.78 14.46
C GLN A 33 -8.80 -25.41 13.82
N GLU A 34 -7.58 -24.89 13.71
CA GLU A 34 -6.25 -25.46 13.83
C GLU A 34 -5.36 -24.49 14.62
N ARG A 35 -4.86 -24.98 15.76
CA ARG A 35 -3.43 -25.12 16.00
C ARG A 35 -2.58 -24.12 15.20
N ILE A 36 -2.45 -22.90 15.73
CA ILE A 36 -1.31 -22.04 15.40
C ILE A 36 -0.14 -22.66 16.17
N ASP A 37 0.48 -23.67 15.55
CA ASP A 37 1.76 -24.18 15.99
C ASP A 37 2.72 -22.99 16.11
N GLY A 38 3.29 -22.85 17.30
CA GLY A 38 4.42 -21.96 17.48
C GLY A 38 5.56 -22.46 16.61
N GLU A 39 5.92 -21.66 15.61
CA GLU A 39 7.22 -21.49 14.96
C GLU A 39 6.95 -20.60 13.72
N ALA A 40 7.48 -19.40 13.55
CA ALA A 40 8.70 -18.85 14.05
C ALA A 40 8.42 -17.59 14.86
N GLN A 41 8.84 -17.63 16.11
CA GLN A 41 9.45 -16.48 16.73
C GLN A 41 10.50 -15.95 15.75
N SER A 42 10.11 -14.92 14.98
CA SER A 42 11.06 -14.19 14.15
C SER A 42 12.19 -13.82 15.10
N PRO A 43 13.46 -14.15 14.77
CA PRO A 43 14.58 -13.73 15.60
C PRO A 43 14.34 -12.28 15.96
N GLN A 44 14.24 -12.00 17.25
CA GLN A 44 14.35 -10.67 17.80
C GLN A 44 15.71 -10.17 17.30
N LEU A 45 15.73 -9.61 16.10
CA LEU A 45 16.92 -9.17 15.43
C LEU A 45 17.28 -7.92 16.19
N HIS A 46 18.16 -8.14 17.17
CA HIS A 46 18.76 -7.14 18.03
C HIS A 46 19.03 -5.88 17.21
N TYR A 47 18.10 -4.92 17.31
CA TYR A 47 18.06 -3.70 16.51
C TYR A 47 18.99 -2.65 17.12
N ASP A 48 20.18 -3.09 17.54
CA ASP A 48 21.19 -2.24 18.19
C ASP A 48 22.13 -1.59 17.16
N LYS A 49 21.64 -1.43 15.92
CA LYS A 49 22.37 -0.84 14.79
C LYS A 49 21.53 0.15 13.99
N GLY A 50 20.39 0.60 14.53
CA GLY A 50 19.41 1.44 13.82
C GLY A 50 20.05 2.66 13.14
N VAL A 51 20.96 3.35 13.82
CA VAL A 51 21.67 4.51 13.25
C VAL A 51 22.62 4.10 12.12
N SER A 52 23.36 3.00 12.27
CA SER A 52 24.30 2.55 11.24
C SER A 52 23.61 2.04 9.97
N ALA A 53 22.37 1.54 10.09
CA ALA A 53 21.54 1.16 8.95
C ALA A 53 21.03 2.41 8.19
N ILE A 54 20.55 3.42 8.94
CA ILE A 54 20.14 4.73 8.40
C ILE A 54 21.25 5.39 7.60
N VAL A 55 22.45 5.46 8.17
CA VAL A 55 23.59 6.05 7.49
C VAL A 55 23.93 5.30 6.20
N LYS A 56 23.83 3.96 6.20
CA LYS A 56 24.08 3.15 4.99
C LYS A 56 23.04 3.39 3.89
N GLY A 57 21.75 3.40 4.20
CA GLY A 57 20.72 3.63 3.17
C GLY A 57 20.78 5.04 2.60
N ILE A 58 21.02 6.06 3.44
CA ILE A 58 21.24 7.43 2.97
C ILE A 58 22.51 7.51 2.11
N ALA A 59 23.61 6.86 2.52
CA ALA A 59 24.84 6.82 1.72
C ALA A 59 24.63 6.17 0.35
N ILE A 60 23.82 5.10 0.28
CA ILE A 60 23.44 4.48 -0.99
C ILE A 60 22.63 5.46 -1.85
N LEU A 61 21.60 6.11 -1.31
CA LEU A 61 20.80 7.11 -2.04
C LEU A 61 21.68 8.25 -2.59
N ILE A 62 22.60 8.76 -1.77
CA ILE A 62 23.54 9.80 -2.17
C ILE A 62 24.51 9.28 -3.25
N ALA A 63 25.02 8.06 -3.12
CA ALA A 63 25.93 7.47 -4.10
C ALA A 63 25.27 7.33 -5.48
N PHE A 64 24.01 6.89 -5.53
CA PHE A 64 23.25 6.80 -6.79
C PHE A 64 22.90 8.17 -7.36
N TYR A 65 22.59 9.16 -6.51
CA TYR A 65 22.43 10.54 -6.97
C TYR A 65 23.73 11.09 -7.58
N LEU A 66 24.88 10.89 -6.92
CA LEU A 66 26.19 11.30 -7.42
C LEU A 66 26.55 10.59 -8.73
N ALA A 67 26.24 9.31 -8.84
CA ALA A 67 26.41 8.56 -10.07
C ALA A 67 25.53 9.12 -11.20
N GLY A 68 24.29 9.52 -10.89
CA GLY A 68 23.40 10.22 -11.82
C GLY A 68 23.97 11.55 -12.32
N VAL A 69 24.55 12.36 -11.41
CA VAL A 69 25.24 13.62 -11.76
C VAL A 69 26.46 13.36 -12.63
N ALA A 70 27.30 12.38 -12.28
CA ALA A 70 28.48 12.03 -13.05
C ALA A 70 28.10 11.54 -14.46
N LEU A 71 27.02 10.76 -14.57
CA LEU A 71 26.53 10.27 -15.84
C LEU A 71 25.90 11.39 -16.69
N GLU A 72 25.13 12.29 -16.10
CA GLU A 72 24.63 13.49 -16.77
C GLU A 72 25.80 14.33 -17.33
N ALA A 73 26.85 14.54 -16.55
CA ALA A 73 28.02 15.31 -16.94
C ALA A 73 28.82 14.64 -18.07
N TRP A 74 28.94 13.31 -18.08
CA TRP A 74 29.66 12.56 -19.12
C TRP A 74 28.86 12.43 -20.41
N LEU A 75 27.56 12.14 -20.33
CA LEU A 75 26.71 11.91 -21.51
C LEU A 75 26.05 13.20 -22.04
N ARG A 76 26.15 14.34 -21.34
CA ARG A 76 25.47 15.61 -21.67
C ARG A 76 23.98 15.41 -21.98
N LEU A 77 23.33 14.53 -21.23
CA LEU A 77 21.90 14.28 -21.39
C LEU A 77 21.10 15.47 -20.85
N PRO A 78 20.01 15.89 -21.53
CA PRO A 78 19.12 16.95 -21.04
C PRO A 78 18.21 16.49 -19.89
N LEU A 79 18.57 15.41 -19.19
CA LEU A 79 17.80 14.82 -18.11
C LEU A 79 18.37 15.27 -16.76
N PRO A 80 17.53 15.74 -15.82
CA PRO A 80 18.01 16.10 -14.49
C PRO A 80 18.67 14.89 -13.80
N ALA A 81 19.81 15.12 -13.13
CA ALA A 81 20.52 14.10 -12.36
C ALA A 81 19.63 13.27 -11.42
N ASN A 82 18.58 13.87 -10.83
CA ASN A 82 17.66 13.16 -9.93
C ASN A 82 16.97 11.99 -10.66
N VAL A 83 16.53 12.21 -11.90
CA VAL A 83 15.73 11.23 -12.65
C VAL A 83 16.67 10.12 -13.11
N THR A 84 17.85 10.51 -13.59
CA THR A 84 18.93 9.59 -13.98
C THR A 84 19.34 8.70 -12.80
N GLY A 85 19.52 9.27 -11.60
CA GLY A 85 19.84 8.53 -10.38
C GLY A 85 18.72 7.57 -9.96
N MET A 86 17.45 7.97 -10.09
CA MET A 86 16.30 7.10 -9.83
C MET A 86 16.23 5.91 -10.79
N ILE A 87 16.48 6.13 -12.08
CA ILE A 87 16.54 5.07 -13.09
C ILE A 87 17.69 4.10 -12.77
N LEU A 88 18.87 4.63 -12.44
CA LEU A 88 20.04 3.82 -12.09
C LEU A 88 19.79 2.98 -10.83
N LEU A 89 19.18 3.57 -9.81
CA LEU A 89 18.78 2.87 -8.59
C LEU A 89 17.77 1.75 -8.89
N ALA A 90 16.77 2.02 -9.73
CA ALA A 90 15.79 1.03 -10.15
C ALA A 90 16.44 -0.15 -10.89
N LEU A 91 17.38 0.11 -11.80
CA LEU A 91 18.14 -0.94 -12.49
C LEU A 91 18.99 -1.76 -11.53
N ALA A 92 19.63 -1.13 -10.54
CA ALA A 92 20.40 -1.84 -9.51
C ALA A 92 19.52 -2.70 -8.60
N LEU A 93 18.29 -2.23 -8.34
CA LEU A 93 17.26 -2.97 -7.59
C LEU A 93 16.77 -4.19 -8.38
N PHE A 94 16.48 -4.03 -9.67
CA PHE A 94 16.10 -5.14 -10.56
C PHE A 94 17.23 -6.17 -10.75
N SER A 95 18.49 -5.71 -10.73
CA SER A 95 19.66 -6.60 -10.83
C SER A 95 19.97 -7.35 -9.52
N GLY A 96 19.26 -7.05 -8.42
CA GLY A 96 19.44 -7.70 -7.12
C GLY A 96 20.72 -7.29 -6.36
N ILE A 97 21.47 -6.31 -6.89
CA ILE A 97 22.70 -5.79 -6.27
C ILE A 97 22.36 -5.02 -4.99
N VAL A 98 21.22 -4.31 -5.00
CA VAL A 98 20.74 -3.52 -3.87
C VAL A 98 19.40 -4.10 -3.42
N LYS A 99 19.25 -4.39 -2.12
CA LYS A 99 17.98 -4.87 -1.55
C LYS A 99 17.06 -3.68 -1.24
N LEU A 100 15.77 -3.81 -1.60
CA LEU A 100 14.76 -2.79 -1.36
C LEU A 100 14.66 -2.42 0.13
N GLU A 101 14.75 -3.44 0.99
CA GLU A 101 14.69 -3.33 2.45
C GLU A 101 15.69 -2.33 3.03
N TRP A 102 16.85 -2.14 2.38
CA TRP A 102 17.92 -1.24 2.84
C TRP A 102 17.61 0.23 2.55
N ILE A 103 16.72 0.50 1.60
CA ILE A 103 16.38 1.86 1.18
C ILE A 103 15.01 2.26 1.73
N GLU A 104 14.06 1.33 1.75
CA GLU A 104 12.68 1.58 2.19
C GLU A 104 12.64 2.10 3.63
N LYS A 105 13.40 1.47 4.53
CA LYS A 105 13.49 1.88 5.93
C LYS A 105 14.06 3.29 6.11
N GLU A 106 15.08 3.63 5.31
CA GLU A 106 15.85 4.87 5.50
C GLU A 106 15.23 6.06 4.76
N SER A 107 14.66 5.80 3.59
CA SER A 107 13.81 6.76 2.88
C SER A 107 12.57 7.12 3.71
N GLY A 108 11.99 6.19 4.48
CA GLY A 108 10.90 6.46 5.41
C GLY A 108 11.23 7.52 6.46
N LEU A 109 12.46 7.54 7.00
CA LEU A 109 12.92 8.57 7.93
C LEU A 109 13.02 9.94 7.25
N LEU A 110 13.59 9.99 6.04
CA LEU A 110 13.76 11.23 5.28
C LEU A 110 12.41 11.81 4.84
N LEU A 111 11.48 10.92 4.44
CA LEU A 111 10.12 11.27 4.05
C LEU A 111 9.30 11.76 5.24
N ARG A 112 9.48 11.15 6.42
CA ARG A 112 8.86 11.62 7.67
C ARG A 112 9.28 13.03 8.05
N HIS A 113 10.52 13.42 7.72
CA HIS A 113 11.04 14.76 7.95
C HIS A 113 11.04 15.63 6.69
N MET A 114 10.26 15.29 5.66
CA MET A 114 10.21 16.07 4.42
C MET A 114 9.84 17.55 4.67
N GLY A 115 9.04 17.80 5.71
CA GLY A 115 8.76 19.13 6.26
C GLY A 115 10.00 20.02 6.45
N LEU A 116 11.09 19.44 6.96
CA LEU A 116 12.34 20.15 7.23
C LEU A 116 13.04 20.62 5.94
N PHE A 117 12.88 19.89 4.84
CA PHE A 117 13.45 20.28 3.53
C PHE A 117 12.60 21.34 2.81
N PHE A 118 11.30 21.41 3.12
CA PHE A 118 10.45 22.45 2.56
C PHE A 118 10.78 23.84 3.11
N VAL A 119 11.21 23.96 4.37
CA VAL A 119 11.52 25.27 4.97
C VAL A 119 12.64 26.00 4.21
N PRO A 120 13.84 25.41 4.00
CA PRO A 120 14.89 26.04 3.19
C PRO A 120 14.46 26.29 1.74
N ALA A 121 13.72 25.36 1.14
CA ALA A 121 13.25 25.50 -0.24
C ALA A 121 12.29 26.69 -0.40
N ILE A 122 11.33 26.84 0.53
CA ILE A 122 10.39 27.96 0.53
C ILE A 122 11.13 29.26 0.79
N VAL A 123 11.95 29.35 1.85
CA VAL A 123 12.71 30.56 2.22
C VAL A 123 13.60 31.04 1.07
N GLY A 124 14.28 30.12 0.38
CA GLY A 124 15.07 30.45 -0.81
C GLY A 124 14.21 30.94 -1.98
N THR A 125 12.99 30.43 -2.12
CA THR A 125 12.05 30.86 -3.16
C THR A 125 11.52 32.28 -2.90
N ILE A 126 11.28 32.65 -1.64
CA ILE A 126 10.78 34.00 -1.28
C ILE A 126 11.77 35.10 -1.67
N ALA A 127 13.07 34.80 -1.76
CA ALA A 127 14.08 35.74 -2.26
C ALA A 127 13.81 36.20 -3.72
N PHE A 128 13.02 35.42 -4.47
CA PHE A 128 12.60 35.72 -5.84
C PHE A 128 11.08 36.03 -5.92
N ALA A 129 10.44 36.35 -4.79
CA ALA A 129 8.99 36.55 -4.73
C ALA A 129 8.49 37.65 -5.68
N ASP A 130 9.23 38.76 -5.84
CA ASP A 130 8.85 39.85 -6.76
C ASP A 130 8.82 39.40 -8.23
N MET A 131 9.78 38.55 -8.63
CA MET A 131 9.82 37.96 -9.97
C MET A 131 8.67 36.98 -10.18
N ILE A 132 8.33 36.19 -9.14
CA ILE A 132 7.20 35.28 -9.18
C ILE A 132 5.88 36.05 -9.24
N GLN A 133 5.74 37.14 -8.48
CA GLN A 133 4.52 37.96 -8.46
C GLN A 133 4.28 38.64 -9.81
N SER A 134 5.32 39.06 -10.53
CA SER A 134 5.16 39.62 -11.89
C SER A 134 4.76 38.57 -12.93
N HIS A 135 5.11 37.30 -12.73
CA HIS A 135 4.89 36.22 -13.71
C HIS A 135 4.01 35.07 -13.18
N TRP A 136 3.24 35.31 -12.12
CA TRP A 136 2.47 34.27 -11.40
C TRP A 136 1.51 33.50 -12.31
N MET A 137 0.95 34.18 -13.31
CA MET A 137 0.07 33.58 -14.31
C MET A 137 0.80 32.49 -15.11
N TYR A 138 2.05 32.74 -15.52
CA TYR A 138 2.86 31.76 -16.25
C TYR A 138 3.26 30.58 -15.36
N VAL A 139 3.53 30.83 -14.07
CA VAL A 139 3.85 29.77 -13.11
C VAL A 139 2.66 28.82 -12.95
N ILE A 140 1.46 29.35 -12.69
CA ILE A 140 0.25 28.53 -12.56
C ILE A 140 -0.06 27.81 -13.88
N ALA A 141 0.05 28.52 -15.00
CA ALA A 141 -0.16 27.94 -16.33
C ALA A 141 0.89 26.88 -16.70
N GLY A 142 2.07 26.85 -16.09
CA GLY A 142 3.03 25.75 -16.25
C GLY A 142 2.71 24.57 -15.33
N VAL A 143 2.44 24.85 -14.06
CA VAL A 143 2.28 23.82 -13.02
C VAL A 143 0.97 23.06 -13.16
N VAL A 144 -0.16 23.75 -13.35
CA VAL A 144 -1.49 23.11 -13.37
C VAL A 144 -1.63 22.13 -14.53
N PRO A 145 -1.47 22.53 -15.81
CA PRO A 145 -1.58 21.58 -16.92
C PRO A 145 -0.43 20.56 -16.92
N GLY A 146 0.78 20.92 -16.46
CA GLY A 146 1.87 19.96 -16.31
C GLY A 146 1.52 18.83 -15.33
N THR A 147 0.94 19.18 -14.19
CA THR A 147 0.49 18.21 -13.17
C THR A 147 -0.66 17.37 -13.70
N LEU A 148 -1.65 17.98 -14.35
CA LEU A 148 -2.77 17.27 -14.97
C LEU A 148 -2.31 16.30 -16.05
N LEU A 149 -1.34 16.71 -16.88
CA LEU A 149 -0.75 15.88 -17.92
C LEU A 149 -0.04 14.67 -17.32
N VAL A 150 0.81 14.89 -16.30
CA VAL A 150 1.51 13.80 -15.59
C VAL A 150 0.50 12.83 -14.97
N MET A 151 -0.55 13.33 -14.30
CA MET A 151 -1.61 12.48 -13.76
C MET A 151 -2.36 11.70 -14.84
N ALA A 152 -2.70 12.34 -15.97
CA ALA A 152 -3.39 11.69 -17.08
C ALA A 152 -2.55 10.59 -17.72
N VAL A 153 -1.26 10.87 -17.98
CA VAL A 153 -0.32 9.90 -18.54
C VAL A 153 -0.09 8.74 -17.57
N SER A 154 0.17 9.03 -16.28
CA SER A 154 0.34 8.00 -15.24
C SER A 154 -0.90 7.11 -15.11
N GLY A 155 -2.10 7.71 -15.14
CA GLY A 155 -3.37 6.98 -15.14
C GLY A 155 -3.57 6.14 -16.39
N PHE A 156 -3.19 6.63 -17.57
CA PHE A 156 -3.28 5.89 -18.83
C PHE A 156 -2.33 4.68 -18.85
N VAL A 157 -1.08 4.88 -18.42
CA VAL A 157 -0.08 3.81 -18.29
C VAL A 157 -0.59 2.72 -17.35
N THR A 158 -1.05 3.11 -16.16
CA THR A 158 -1.61 2.16 -15.17
C THR A 158 -2.82 1.40 -15.74
N LYS A 159 -3.74 2.08 -16.44
CA LYS A 159 -4.88 1.43 -17.10
C LYS A 159 -4.44 0.45 -18.19
N GLY A 160 -3.41 0.80 -18.97
CA GLY A 160 -2.84 -0.06 -20.00
C GLY A 160 -2.23 -1.34 -19.43
N LEU A 161 -1.49 -1.23 -18.31
CA LEU A 161 -0.91 -2.39 -17.62
C LEU A 161 -2.00 -3.25 -16.96
N SER A 162 -2.97 -2.66 -16.28
CA SER A 162 -4.05 -3.39 -15.60
C SER A 162 -5.03 -4.07 -16.57
N ARG A 163 -5.21 -3.55 -17.80
CA ARG A 163 -5.97 -4.22 -18.87
C ARG A 163 -5.35 -5.57 -19.27
N LYS A 164 -4.04 -5.72 -19.11
CA LYS A 164 -3.32 -6.96 -19.42
C LYS A 164 -3.57 -8.05 -18.37
N GLU A 165 -3.82 -7.67 -17.11
CA GLU A 165 -4.11 -8.62 -16.03
C GLU A 165 -5.55 -9.15 -16.04
N LYS A 166 -6.52 -8.39 -16.55
CA LYS A 166 -7.91 -8.85 -16.65
C LYS A 166 -8.14 -9.99 -17.66
N ASN A 167 -7.27 -10.15 -18.66
CA ASN A 167 -7.38 -11.27 -19.62
C ASN A 167 -6.82 -12.59 -19.07
N VAL A 168 -5.98 -12.53 -18.02
CA VAL A 168 -5.35 -13.73 -17.44
C VAL A 168 -6.26 -14.37 -16.39
N HIS A 169 -7.04 -13.58 -15.64
CA HIS A 169 -7.98 -14.11 -14.64
C HIS A 169 -9.28 -14.65 -15.26
N ASP A 170 -9.75 -14.05 -16.35
CA ASP A 170 -10.96 -14.51 -17.07
C ASP A 170 -10.73 -15.86 -17.77
N SER A 171 -9.50 -16.12 -18.26
CA SER A 171 -9.15 -17.38 -18.94
C SER A 171 -8.96 -18.58 -18.00
N ALA A 172 -8.84 -18.36 -16.69
CA ALA A 172 -8.69 -19.43 -15.69
C ALA A 172 -10.04 -19.90 -15.10
N ASP A 173 -11.09 -19.08 -15.21
CA ASP A 173 -12.43 -19.39 -14.69
C ASP A 173 -13.29 -20.15 -15.71
N VAL A 174 -13.07 -19.96 -17.02
CA VAL A 174 -13.80 -20.68 -18.09
C VAL A 174 -13.27 -22.09 -18.41
N ALA A 175 -12.16 -22.52 -17.79
CA ALA A 175 -11.56 -23.83 -17.99
C ALA A 175 -11.68 -24.78 -16.77
N GLY A 176 -12.39 -24.36 -15.73
CA GLY A 176 -12.65 -25.13 -14.50
C GLY A 176 -13.97 -25.89 -14.52
#